data_AF-A0A4D6WZ72-F1
#
_entry.id   AF-A0A4D6WZ72-F1
#
_cell.length_a   1.000
_cell.length_b   1.000
_cell.length_c   1.000
_cell.angle_alpha   90.00
_cell.angle_beta   90.00
_cell.angle_gamma   90.00
#
_symmetry.space_group_name_H-M   'P 1'
#
loop_
_entity.id
_entity.type
_entity.pdbx_description
1 polymer ?
#
loop_
_entity_poly.entity_id
_entity_poly.type
_entity_poly.pdbx_seq_one_letter_code
_entity_poly.pdbx_strand_id
1 'polypeptide(L)' 'MKLKNNTDLQNINIENQITELKKKLILLKIKKSTKQKIQTHYIKLTKYKISQLLTLKELNKQ' A
#
# COMPACT_ATOMS: atom_id res chain seq x y z
N MET A 1 14.59 -28.50 -10.08
CA MET A 1 13.59 -27.56 -10.62
C MET A 1 12.67 -27.12 -9.48
N LYS A 2 12.77 -25.87 -9.00
CA LYS A 2 11.77 -25.16 -8.13
C LYS A 2 12.35 -23.79 -7.71
N LEU A 3 12.20 -22.77 -8.55
CA LEU A 3 12.55 -21.37 -8.19
C LEU A 3 11.40 -20.37 -8.48
N LYS A 4 10.30 -20.80 -9.14
CA LYS A 4 9.19 -19.91 -9.51
C LYS A 4 8.30 -19.48 -8.34
N ASN A 5 8.20 -20.27 -7.28
CA ASN A 5 7.22 -20.05 -6.21
C ASN A 5 7.50 -18.82 -5.32
N ASN A 6 8.75 -18.33 -5.29
CA ASN A 6 9.15 -17.29 -4.33
C ASN A 6 8.76 -15.89 -4.83
N THR A 7 8.92 -15.64 -6.13
CA THR A 7 8.54 -14.37 -6.79
C THR A 7 7.02 -14.16 -6.77
N ASP A 8 6.23 -15.21 -7.02
CA ASP A 8 4.78 -15.12 -6.99
C ASP A 8 4.25 -14.81 -5.58
N LEU A 9 4.83 -15.44 -4.55
CA LEU A 9 4.50 -15.17 -3.14
C LEU A 9 4.84 -13.74 -2.72
N GLN A 10 5.97 -13.20 -3.19
CA GLN A 10 6.37 -11.82 -2.94
C GLN A 10 5.42 -10.82 -3.60
N ASN A 11 4.99 -11.09 -4.84
CA ASN A 11 4.04 -10.25 -5.56
C ASN A 11 2.66 -10.21 -4.86
N ILE A 12 2.18 -11.37 -4.38
CA ILE A 12 0.94 -11.46 -3.58
C ILE A 12 1.07 -10.65 -2.29
N ASN A 13 2.22 -10.72 -1.61
CA ASN A 13 2.45 -9.95 -0.39
C ASN A 13 2.43 -8.43 -0.64
N ILE A 14 3.05 -7.96 -1.72
CA ILE A 14 3.03 -6.54 -2.11
C ILE A 14 1.60 -6.06 -2.39
N GLU A 15 0.81 -6.84 -3.12
CA GLU A 15 -0.60 -6.53 -3.41
C GLU A 15 -1.46 -6.44 -2.14
N ASN A 16 -1.25 -7.36 -1.20
CA ASN A 16 -1.94 -7.35 0.09
C ASN A 16 -1.59 -6.08 0.88
N GLN A 17 -0.31 -5.69 0.92
CA GLN A 17 0.13 -4.46 1.57
C GLN A 17 -0.45 -3.21 0.92
N ILE A 18 -0.50 -3.15 -0.41
CA ILE A 18 -1.15 -2.05 -1.15
C ILE A 18 -2.63 -1.95 -0.78
N THR A 19 -3.32 -3.08 -0.72
CA THR A 19 -4.75 -3.16 -0.38
C THR A 19 -5.02 -2.64 1.04
N GLU A 20 -4.21 -3.05 2.01
CA GLU A 20 -4.32 -2.57 3.39
C GLU A 20 -4.05 -1.07 3.51
N LEU A 21 -3.04 -0.55 2.80
CA LEU A 21 -2.76 0.89 2.79
C LEU A 21 -3.89 1.69 2.13
N LYS A 22 -4.54 1.16 1.09
CA LYS A 22 -5.73 1.78 0.47
C LYS A 22 -6.91 1.84 1.44
N LYS A 23 -7.20 0.74 2.16
CA LYS A 23 -8.22 0.71 3.23
C LYS A 23 -7.92 1.77 4.29
N LYS A 24 -6.67 1.83 4.77
CA LYS A 24 -6.22 2.83 5.74
C LYS A 24 -6.40 4.26 5.21
N LEU A 25 -6.09 4.51 3.94
CA LEU A 25 -6.25 5.82 3.32
C LEU A 25 -7.73 6.23 3.27
N ILE A 26 -8.63 5.31 2.95
CA ILE A 26 -10.09 5.56 2.98
C ILE A 26 -10.53 5.92 4.39
N LEU A 27 -10.13 5.15 5.40
CA LEU A 27 -10.46 5.44 6.79
C LEU A 27 -9.97 6.83 7.21
N LEU A 28 -8.74 7.20 6.86
CA LEU A 28 -8.21 8.54 7.13
C LEU A 28 -9.00 9.65 6.42
N LYS A 29 -9.46 9.42 5.19
CA LYS A 29 -10.32 10.37 4.46
C LYS A 29 -11.69 10.51 5.13
N ILE A 30 -12.30 9.41 5.56
CA ILE A 30 -13.58 9.41 6.28
C ILE A 30 -13.42 10.24 7.56
N LYS A 31 -12.40 9.94 8.38
CA LYS A 31 -12.11 10.69 9.61
C LYS A 31 -11.88 12.19 9.35
N LYS A 32 -11.19 12.54 8.25
CA LYS A 32 -11.03 13.94 7.83
C LYS A 32 -12.38 14.59 7.51
N SER A 33 -13.23 13.90 6.73
CA SER A 33 -14.53 14.38 6.31
C SER A 33 -15.50 14.58 7.49
N THR A 34 -15.44 13.68 8.47
CA THR A 34 -16.22 13.76 9.71
C THR A 34 -15.61 14.72 10.74
N LYS A 35 -14.58 15.50 10.36
CA LYS A 35 -13.88 16.47 11.20
C LYS A 35 -13.30 15.86 12.50
N GLN A 36 -13.03 14.55 12.50
CA GLN A 36 -12.35 13.91 13.62
C GLN A 36 -10.90 14.38 13.69
N LYS A 37 -10.35 14.47 14.91
CA LYS A 37 -8.95 14.86 15.12
C LYS A 37 -8.03 13.82 14.49
N ILE A 38 -7.39 14.18 13.39
CA ILE A 38 -6.41 13.34 12.70
C ILE A 38 -5.16 14.14 12.39
N GLN A 39 -4.03 13.43 12.29
CA GLN A 39 -2.78 14.02 11.84
C GLN A 39 -2.69 13.90 10.32
N THR A 40 -2.68 15.04 9.62
CA THR A 40 -2.71 15.10 8.14
C THR A 40 -1.50 14.46 7.49
N HIS A 41 -0.34 14.44 8.17
CA HIS A 41 0.86 13.80 7.67
C HIS A 41 0.69 12.29 7.49
N TYR A 42 -0.20 11.61 8.24
CA TYR A 42 -0.49 10.19 8.01
C TYR A 42 -1.09 9.93 6.64
N ILE A 43 -1.87 10.88 6.08
CA ILE A 43 -2.39 10.77 4.72
C ILE A 43 -1.23 10.84 3.71
N LYS A 44 -0.31 11.81 3.89
CA LYS A 44 0.87 11.97 3.04
C LYS A 44 1.76 10.73 3.07
N LEU A 45 2.08 10.22 4.26
CA LEU A 45 2.90 9.02 4.45
C LEU A 45 2.24 7.77 3.85
N THR A 46 0.92 7.61 4.01
CA THR A 46 0.20 6.46 3.45
C THR A 46 0.22 6.48 1.92
N LYS A 47 0.01 7.65 1.30
CA LYS A 47 0.14 7.81 -0.16
C LYS A 47 1.55 7.52 -0.67
N TYR A 48 2.57 8.03 0.04
CA TYR A 48 3.97 7.79 -0.31
C TYR A 48 4.31 6.30 -0.27
N LYS A 49 3.91 5.59 0.79
CA LYS A 49 4.10 4.12 0.90
C LYS A 49 3.41 3.35 -0.22
N ILE A 50 2.18 3.73 -0.60
CA ILE A 50 1.50 3.12 -1.75
C ILE A 50 2.31 3.32 -3.03
N SER A 51 2.83 4.54 -3.27
CA SER A 51 3.67 4.82 -4.44
C SER A 51 4.92 3.95 -4.46
N GLN A 52 5.63 3.83 -3.34
CA GLN A 52 6.83 2.99 -3.23
C GLN A 52 6.54 1.52 -3.55
N LEU A 53 5.45 0.97 -3.02
CA LEU A 53 5.06 -0.42 -3.28
C LEU A 53 4.64 -0.65 -4.73
N LEU A 54 3.98 0.32 -5.36
CA LEU A 54 3.64 0.24 -6.78
C LEU A 54 4.90 0.27 -7.65
N THR A 55 5.88 1.12 -7.33
CA THR A 55 7.17 1.13 -8.03
C THR A 55 7.90 -0.20 -7.86
N LEU A 56 7.96 -0.74 -6.63
CA LEU A 56 8.58 -2.03 -6.35
C LEU A 56 7.90 -3.16 -7.14
N LYS A 57 6.57 -3.15 -7.21
CA LYS A 57 5.81 -4.14 -7.98
C LYS A 57 6.16 -4.09 -9.46
N GLU A 58 6.31 -2.90 -10.04
CA GLU A 58 6.67 -2.74 -11.45
C GLU A 58 8.10 -3.22 -11.72
N LEU A 59 9.04 -2.91 -10.82
CA LEU A 59 10.43 -3.40 -10.90
C LEU A 59 10.51 -4.94 -10.81
N ASN A 60 9.65 -5.57 -10.01
CA ASN A 60 9.61 -7.04 -9.87
C ASN A 60 8.95 -7.76 -11.07
N LYS A 61 8.30 -7.02 -11.97
CA LYS A 61 7.62 -7.55 -13.15
C LYS A 61 8.52 -7.53 -14.41
N GLN A 62 9.55 -6.68 -14.41
CA GLN A 62 10.58 -6.61 -15.45
C GLN A 62 11.58 -7.77 -15.30
#